data_AF-A0A1V6S8L3-F1
#
_entry.id   AF-A0A1V6S8L3-F1
#
_cell.length_a   1.000
_cell.length_b   1.000
_cell.length_c   1.000
_cell.angle_alpha   90.00
_cell.angle_beta   90.00
_cell.angle_gamma   90.00
#
_symmetry.space_group_name_H-M   'P 1'
#
loop_
_entity.id
_entity.type
_entity.pdbx_description
1 polymer ?
#
loop_
_entity_poly.entity_id
_entity_poly.type
_entity_poly.pdbx_seq_one_letter_code
_entity_poly.pdbx_strand_id
1 'polypeptide(L)'
;MENMTGPPWGTLAVEQYFITNWNYSSTETPDQQRTRLVAEFLDLNLIPIEWVEDWESLPDPPRAPTSEEIDTILRPYRVDALRWRAGNMFHDHTSPVLLRTYYSTEEGKRAEHDELMNTWVDRDPFEAESWWAVLDNADHFNFGSDWRRIYGVLPEVAGPLSPETEDKWIPRFRDPEYFDSIRHDFKTQLAEAKERNPKEWREGRDAIIESLAMRLHKISTRTYLILADQEAFQSGSLRLLYLDGFRNVVREGRLDPEIDDLFGVTSKWMDSELLENTVVGDKYRVSGELGKELYQLTEEDLADPK
;
A
#
# COMPACT_ATOMS: atom_id res chain seq x y z
N MET A 1 -24.43 -11.38 4.01
CA MET A 1 -23.53 -10.76 3.02
C MET A 1 -24.32 -10.63 1.75
N GLU A 2 -24.49 -9.41 1.24
CA GLU A 2 -25.05 -9.18 -0.09
C GLU A 2 -24.28 -10.01 -1.12
N ASN A 3 -24.95 -10.50 -2.16
CA ASN A 3 -24.31 -11.19 -3.28
C ASN A 3 -23.50 -10.16 -4.08
N MET A 4 -22.28 -9.87 -3.60
CA MET A 4 -21.33 -9.00 -4.27
C MET A 4 -20.77 -9.75 -5.46
N THR A 5 -21.22 -9.39 -6.66
CA THR A 5 -20.76 -10.00 -7.90
C THR A 5 -19.45 -9.33 -8.30
N GLY A 6 -18.40 -10.13 -8.52
CA GLY A 6 -17.13 -9.64 -9.04
C GLY A 6 -17.26 -9.11 -10.47
N PRO A 7 -16.27 -8.36 -10.97
CA PRO A 7 -16.23 -7.96 -12.37
C PRO A 7 -16.14 -9.19 -13.30
N PRO A 8 -16.32 -9.04 -14.62
CA PRO A 8 -16.11 -10.13 -15.57
C PRO A 8 -14.75 -10.82 -15.36
N TRP A 9 -14.66 -12.12 -15.61
CA TRP A 9 -13.41 -12.86 -15.42
C TRP A 9 -12.33 -12.37 -16.37
N GLY A 10 -11.12 -12.20 -15.83
CA GLY A 10 -9.96 -11.73 -16.56
C GLY A 10 -9.77 -10.22 -16.49
N THR A 11 -10.73 -9.42 -16.03
CA THR A 11 -10.58 -7.95 -16.06
C THR A 11 -9.63 -7.39 -15.03
N LEU A 12 -9.30 -8.14 -13.97
CA LEU A 12 -8.33 -7.71 -12.97
C LEU A 12 -6.90 -7.97 -13.47
N ALA A 13 -5.97 -7.04 -13.23
CA ALA A 13 -4.59 -7.15 -13.72
C ALA A 13 -3.87 -8.43 -13.26
N VAL A 14 -4.09 -8.88 -12.02
CA VAL A 14 -3.53 -10.15 -11.55
C VAL A 14 -4.13 -11.36 -12.28
N GLU A 15 -5.41 -11.30 -12.67
CA GLU A 15 -6.06 -12.34 -13.46
C GLU A 15 -5.48 -12.40 -14.89
N GLN A 16 -5.24 -11.23 -15.52
CA GLN A 16 -4.51 -11.15 -16.80
C GLN A 16 -3.11 -11.75 -16.68
N TYR A 17 -2.40 -11.43 -15.60
CA TYR A 17 -1.07 -11.98 -15.36
C TYR A 17 -1.11 -13.51 -15.26
N PHE A 18 -2.09 -14.07 -14.54
CA PHE A 18 -2.25 -15.52 -14.43
C PHE A 18 -2.48 -16.20 -15.78
N ILE A 19 -3.49 -15.78 -16.54
CA ILE A 19 -3.85 -16.47 -17.79
C ILE A 19 -2.81 -16.30 -18.90
N THR A 20 -1.95 -15.29 -18.78
CA THR A 20 -0.83 -15.05 -19.69
C THR A 20 0.40 -15.89 -19.34
N ASN A 21 0.64 -16.15 -18.05
CA ASN A 21 1.86 -16.79 -17.56
C ASN A 21 1.64 -18.19 -16.97
N TRP A 22 0.43 -18.73 -17.06
CA TRP A 22 0.13 -20.08 -16.60
C TRP A 22 0.88 -21.13 -17.42
N ASN A 23 1.61 -22.03 -16.75
CA ASN A 23 2.34 -23.10 -17.40
C ASN A 23 1.65 -24.44 -17.13
N TYR A 24 0.86 -24.90 -18.10
CA TYR A 24 0.16 -26.19 -18.10
C TYR A 24 1.08 -27.41 -18.03
N SER A 25 2.36 -27.26 -18.37
CA SER A 25 3.37 -28.33 -18.28
C SER A 25 4.16 -28.29 -16.97
N SER A 26 3.83 -27.38 -16.04
CA SER A 26 4.52 -27.27 -14.75
C SER A 26 4.32 -28.51 -13.89
N THR A 27 5.33 -28.85 -13.10
CA THR A 27 5.22 -29.86 -12.04
C THR A 27 4.64 -29.29 -10.74
N GLU A 28 4.48 -27.97 -10.66
CA GLU A 28 3.80 -27.30 -9.55
C GLU A 28 2.32 -27.69 -9.53
N THR A 29 1.76 -27.81 -8.32
CA THR A 29 0.31 -27.82 -8.16
C THR A 29 -0.27 -26.45 -8.59
N PRO A 30 -1.54 -26.39 -9.01
CA PRO A 30 -2.17 -25.11 -9.35
C PRO A 30 -2.06 -24.04 -8.26
N ASP A 31 -2.17 -24.41 -6.98
CA ASP A 31 -2.03 -23.45 -5.86
C ASP A 31 -0.61 -22.92 -5.70
N GLN A 32 0.40 -23.77 -5.90
CA GLN A 32 1.80 -23.33 -5.89
C GLN A 32 2.08 -22.35 -7.04
N GLN A 33 1.57 -22.67 -8.23
CA GLN A 33 1.72 -21.82 -9.39
C GLN A 33 1.01 -20.47 -9.20
N ARG A 34 -0.22 -20.45 -8.67
CA ARG A 34 -0.91 -19.20 -8.29
C ARG A 34 -0.07 -18.37 -7.32
N THR A 35 0.40 -18.99 -6.24
CA THR A 35 1.18 -18.30 -5.21
C THR A 35 2.44 -17.65 -5.79
N ARG A 36 3.17 -18.39 -6.64
CA ARG A 36 4.35 -17.88 -7.34
C ARG A 36 3.98 -16.73 -8.29
N LEU A 37 2.93 -16.89 -9.09
CA LEU A 37 2.50 -15.86 -10.06
C LEU A 37 2.02 -14.57 -9.36
N VAL A 38 1.42 -14.64 -8.17
CA VAL A 38 1.11 -13.44 -7.38
C VAL A 38 2.39 -12.72 -6.98
N ALA A 39 3.39 -13.45 -6.48
CA ALA A 39 4.67 -12.86 -6.11
C ALA A 39 5.36 -12.21 -7.32
N GLU A 40 5.39 -12.89 -8.46
CA GLU A 40 5.96 -12.34 -9.70
C GLU A 40 5.20 -11.10 -10.21
N PHE A 41 3.87 -11.10 -10.14
CA PHE A 41 3.04 -9.93 -10.46
C PHE A 41 3.36 -8.71 -9.59
N LEU A 42 3.57 -8.96 -8.29
CA LEU A 42 3.92 -7.93 -7.32
C LEU A 42 5.33 -7.38 -7.55
N ASP A 43 6.23 -8.15 -8.16
CA ASP A 43 7.60 -7.74 -8.46
C ASP A 43 7.76 -7.10 -9.85
N LEU A 44 6.67 -6.95 -10.61
CA LEU A 44 6.68 -6.20 -11.87
C LEU A 44 7.02 -4.73 -11.62
N ASN A 45 8.02 -4.22 -12.33
CA ASN A 45 8.33 -2.78 -12.34
C ASN A 45 7.24 -1.95 -13.02
N LEU A 46 6.67 -2.51 -14.09
CA LEU A 46 5.70 -1.86 -14.98
C LEU A 46 4.49 -2.77 -15.13
N ILE A 47 3.29 -2.22 -14.96
CA ILE A 47 2.03 -2.91 -15.26
C ILE A 47 1.50 -2.36 -16.59
N PRO A 48 1.15 -3.21 -17.57
CA PRO A 48 0.51 -2.75 -18.80
C PRO A 48 -0.81 -2.02 -18.50
N ILE A 49 -1.00 -0.84 -19.10
CA ILE A 49 -2.21 -0.03 -18.88
C ILE A 49 -3.48 -0.77 -19.31
N GLU A 50 -3.40 -1.59 -20.36
CA GLU A 50 -4.53 -2.35 -20.87
C GLU A 50 -5.07 -3.35 -19.85
N TRP A 51 -4.28 -3.77 -18.86
CA TRP A 51 -4.72 -4.69 -17.81
C TRP A 51 -5.54 -4.04 -16.70
N VAL A 52 -5.60 -2.70 -16.69
CA VAL A 52 -6.33 -1.94 -15.66
C VAL A 52 -7.35 -0.96 -16.25
N GLU A 53 -7.25 -0.62 -17.54
CA GLU A 53 -8.26 0.20 -18.22
C GLU A 53 -9.55 -0.58 -18.46
N ASP A 54 -10.67 0.13 -18.53
CA ASP A 54 -11.94 -0.47 -18.88
C ASP A 54 -11.86 -1.06 -20.30
N TRP A 55 -12.03 -2.38 -20.39
CA TRP A 55 -11.93 -3.13 -21.65
C TRP A 55 -12.87 -2.59 -22.72
N GLU A 56 -14.04 -2.07 -22.34
CA GLU A 56 -15.00 -1.51 -23.29
C GLU A 56 -14.49 -0.21 -23.96
N SER A 57 -13.54 0.46 -23.33
CA SER A 57 -12.91 1.69 -23.85
C SER A 57 -11.68 1.43 -24.72
N LEU A 58 -11.16 0.20 -24.72
CA LEU A 58 -9.93 -0.17 -25.42
C LEU A 58 -10.19 -0.57 -26.88
N PRO A 59 -9.38 -0.10 -27.84
CA PRO A 59 -9.49 -0.52 -29.23
C PRO A 59 -9.13 -2.00 -29.43
N ASP A 60 -8.17 -2.50 -28.64
CA ASP A 60 -7.74 -3.89 -28.58
C ASP A 60 -7.77 -4.34 -27.12
N PRO A 61 -8.89 -4.90 -26.62
CA PRO A 61 -9.00 -5.30 -25.22
C PRO A 61 -8.08 -6.49 -24.90
N PRO A 62 -7.69 -6.65 -23.62
CA PRO A 62 -6.92 -7.81 -23.19
C PRO A 62 -7.60 -9.14 -23.47
N ARG A 63 -6.82 -10.22 -23.30
CA ARG A 63 -7.29 -11.57 -23.58
C ARG A 63 -8.44 -11.95 -22.64
N ALA A 64 -9.57 -12.35 -23.23
CA ALA A 64 -10.66 -12.98 -22.48
C ALA A 64 -10.28 -14.42 -22.06
N PRO A 65 -10.51 -14.81 -20.79
CA PRO A 65 -10.21 -16.16 -20.34
C PRO A 65 -11.21 -17.18 -20.91
N THR A 66 -10.74 -18.40 -21.14
CA THR A 66 -11.61 -19.54 -21.48
C THR A 66 -12.35 -20.06 -20.23
N SER A 67 -13.42 -20.84 -20.42
CA SER A 67 -14.13 -21.47 -19.30
C SER A 67 -13.23 -22.39 -18.46
N GLU A 68 -12.31 -23.11 -19.11
CA GLU A 68 -11.34 -23.96 -18.42
C GLU A 68 -10.38 -23.12 -17.56
N GLU A 69 -9.88 -22.00 -18.07
CA GLU A 69 -9.02 -21.08 -17.31
C GLU A 69 -9.76 -20.46 -16.13
N ILE A 70 -11.03 -20.09 -16.31
CA ILE A 70 -11.86 -19.60 -15.20
C ILE A 70 -11.95 -20.66 -14.12
N ASP A 71 -12.31 -21.90 -14.46
CA ASP A 71 -12.60 -22.92 -13.45
C ASP A 71 -11.34 -23.51 -12.80
N THR A 72 -10.20 -23.53 -13.51
CA THR A 72 -8.95 -24.13 -13.02
C THR A 72 -7.96 -23.13 -12.44
N ILE A 73 -7.91 -21.90 -12.98
CA ILE A 73 -6.92 -20.89 -12.63
C ILE A 73 -7.52 -19.82 -11.73
N LEU A 74 -8.60 -19.17 -12.18
CA LEU A 74 -9.09 -17.91 -11.59
C LEU A 74 -10.07 -18.12 -10.44
N ARG A 75 -11.11 -18.93 -10.64
CA ARG A 75 -12.17 -19.17 -9.64
C ARG A 75 -11.63 -19.79 -8.35
N PRO A 76 -10.67 -20.73 -8.38
CA PRO A 76 -10.07 -21.27 -7.14
C PRO A 76 -9.22 -20.25 -6.37
N TYR A 77 -8.71 -19.21 -7.04
CA TYR A 77 -7.88 -18.19 -6.40
C TYR A 77 -8.70 -17.27 -5.50
N ARG A 78 -9.84 -16.77 -6.00
CA ARG A 78 -10.57 -15.69 -5.34
C ARG A 78 -12.07 -15.76 -5.61
N VAL A 79 -12.86 -15.66 -4.54
CA VAL A 79 -14.34 -15.60 -4.60
C VAL A 79 -14.83 -14.24 -5.11
N ASP A 80 -16.04 -14.19 -5.66
CA ASP A 80 -16.60 -12.97 -6.27
C ASP A 80 -16.63 -11.76 -5.34
N ALA A 81 -16.94 -11.95 -4.05
CA ALA A 81 -16.93 -10.85 -3.08
C ALA A 81 -15.56 -10.17 -2.95
N LEU A 82 -14.47 -10.95 -2.99
CA LEU A 82 -13.11 -10.42 -2.96
C LEU A 82 -12.72 -9.80 -4.32
N ARG A 83 -13.20 -10.37 -5.43
CA ARG A 83 -12.99 -9.81 -6.78
C ARG A 83 -13.67 -8.46 -6.94
N TRP A 84 -14.87 -8.30 -6.39
CA TRP A 84 -15.59 -7.04 -6.34
C TRP A 84 -14.79 -5.96 -5.60
N ARG A 85 -14.19 -6.29 -4.44
CA ARG A 85 -13.30 -5.36 -3.71
C ARG A 85 -12.07 -4.98 -4.54
N ALA A 86 -11.40 -5.97 -5.13
CA ALA A 86 -10.21 -5.75 -5.95
C ALA A 86 -10.47 -4.81 -7.14
N GLY A 87 -11.63 -4.94 -7.80
CA GLY A 87 -12.00 -4.06 -8.92
C GLY A 87 -12.09 -2.59 -8.51
N ASN A 88 -12.60 -2.28 -7.31
CA ASN A 88 -12.70 -0.91 -6.84
C ASN A 88 -11.34 -0.34 -6.37
N MET A 89 -10.48 -1.17 -5.77
CA MET A 89 -9.17 -0.75 -5.22
C MET A 89 -8.23 -0.12 -6.25
N PHE A 90 -8.25 -0.56 -7.50
CA PHE A 90 -7.33 -0.03 -8.51
C PHE A 90 -7.74 1.36 -9.04
N HIS A 91 -8.99 1.75 -8.88
CA HIS A 91 -9.54 2.97 -9.49
C HIS A 91 -9.67 4.14 -8.51
N ASP A 92 -9.83 3.85 -7.22
CA ASP A 92 -9.99 4.87 -6.19
C ASP A 92 -8.69 5.09 -5.41
N HIS A 93 -8.23 6.34 -5.41
CA HIS A 93 -7.01 6.80 -4.75
C HIS A 93 -7.24 7.64 -3.50
N THR A 94 -8.50 7.85 -3.17
CA THR A 94 -8.94 8.69 -2.08
C THR A 94 -9.15 7.85 -0.83
N SER A 95 -9.75 6.68 -0.97
CA SER A 95 -10.14 5.84 0.17
C SER A 95 -8.95 5.00 0.68
N PRO A 96 -8.59 5.06 1.98
CA PRO A 96 -7.62 4.17 2.58
C PRO A 96 -8.12 2.72 2.54
N VAL A 97 -7.23 1.74 2.41
CA VAL A 97 -7.62 0.37 2.78
C VAL A 97 -7.54 0.24 4.31
N LEU A 98 -8.63 -0.17 4.95
CA LEU A 98 -8.65 -0.56 6.36
C LEU A 98 -8.71 -2.07 6.48
N LEU A 99 -7.63 -2.68 6.99
CA LEU A 99 -7.49 -4.12 7.14
C LEU A 99 -7.54 -4.54 8.60
N ARG A 100 -8.55 -5.32 8.98
CA ARG A 100 -8.60 -5.97 10.28
C ARG A 100 -7.88 -7.31 10.23
N THR A 101 -6.76 -7.40 10.94
CA THR A 101 -5.94 -8.62 10.98
C THR A 101 -6.15 -9.49 12.22
N TYR A 102 -6.81 -8.95 13.25
CA TYR A 102 -7.02 -9.62 14.53
C TYR A 102 -8.49 -9.77 14.90
N TYR A 103 -8.86 -11.00 15.28
CA TYR A 103 -10.20 -11.38 15.73
C TYR A 103 -10.06 -12.15 17.04
N SER A 104 -10.66 -11.63 18.12
CA SER A 104 -10.65 -12.30 19.41
C SER A 104 -11.40 -13.65 19.35
N THR A 105 -10.86 -14.67 20.01
CA THR A 105 -11.54 -15.96 20.21
C THR A 105 -12.48 -15.94 21.42
N GLU A 106 -12.32 -14.97 22.32
CA GLU A 106 -13.23 -14.73 23.45
C GLU A 106 -14.44 -13.93 22.98
N GLU A 107 -15.65 -14.48 23.13
CA GLU A 107 -16.90 -13.93 22.59
C GLU A 107 -17.18 -12.49 23.08
N GLY A 108 -17.03 -12.23 24.39
CA GLY A 108 -17.25 -10.89 24.96
C GLY A 108 -16.31 -9.84 24.36
N LYS A 109 -15.01 -10.14 24.32
CA LYS A 109 -14.02 -9.26 23.69
C LYS A 109 -14.24 -9.13 22.19
N ARG A 110 -14.70 -10.18 21.52
CA ARG A 110 -14.99 -10.12 20.09
C ARG A 110 -16.11 -9.11 19.82
N ALA A 111 -17.19 -9.15 20.60
CA ALA A 111 -18.27 -8.18 20.50
C ALA A 111 -17.77 -6.74 20.72
N GLU A 112 -16.95 -6.51 21.77
CA GLU A 112 -16.34 -5.19 22.03
C GLU A 112 -15.45 -4.72 20.85
N HIS A 113 -14.67 -5.63 20.27
CA HIS A 113 -13.82 -5.33 19.11
C HIS A 113 -14.66 -5.03 17.86
N ASP A 114 -15.77 -5.75 17.66
CA ASP A 114 -16.69 -5.53 16.55
C ASP A 114 -17.40 -4.16 16.67
N GLU A 115 -17.78 -3.75 17.89
CA GLU A 115 -18.30 -2.39 18.15
C GLU A 115 -17.26 -1.30 17.90
N LEU A 116 -16.01 -1.52 18.30
CA LEU A 116 -14.92 -0.57 18.02
C LEU A 116 -14.63 -0.47 16.52
N MET A 117 -14.67 -1.60 15.80
CA MET A 117 -14.52 -1.63 14.36
C MET A 117 -15.62 -0.80 13.66
N ASN A 118 -16.88 -0.98 14.07
CA ASN A 118 -17.98 -0.15 13.56
C ASN A 118 -17.73 1.33 13.86
N THR A 119 -17.21 1.68 15.03
CA THR A 119 -16.90 3.08 15.37
C THR A 119 -15.82 3.68 14.46
N TRP A 120 -14.85 2.89 13.99
CA TRP A 120 -13.84 3.34 13.04
C TRP A 120 -14.40 3.46 11.61
N VAL A 121 -15.35 2.60 11.24
CA VAL A 121 -15.93 2.54 9.88
C VAL A 121 -17.08 3.52 9.68
N ASP A 122 -17.89 3.77 10.71
CA ASP A 122 -19.04 4.70 10.67
C ASP A 122 -18.60 6.17 10.56
N ARG A 123 -17.29 6.45 10.60
CA ARG A 123 -16.71 7.76 10.37
C ARG A 123 -16.22 7.86 8.92
N ASP A 124 -16.28 9.06 8.35
CA ASP A 124 -15.57 9.36 7.09
C ASP A 124 -14.11 8.88 7.19
N PRO A 125 -13.56 8.20 6.17
CA PRO A 125 -13.94 8.26 4.75
C PRO A 125 -14.76 7.06 4.21
N PHE A 126 -15.30 6.17 5.06
CA PHE A 126 -15.90 4.90 4.61
C PHE A 126 -17.43 4.95 4.42
N GLU A 127 -17.92 6.01 3.78
CA GLU A 127 -19.33 6.09 3.39
C GLU A 127 -19.75 4.91 2.47
N ALA A 128 -21.05 4.79 2.18
CA ALA A 128 -21.64 3.65 1.45
C ALA A 128 -21.01 3.35 0.07
N GLU A 129 -20.19 4.25 -0.50
CA GLU A 129 -19.48 4.03 -1.77
C GLU A 129 -18.06 3.46 -1.58
N SER A 130 -17.47 3.59 -0.39
CA SER A 130 -16.08 3.21 -0.08
C SER A 130 -15.93 1.95 0.78
N TRP A 131 -17.04 1.24 1.06
CA TRP A 131 -17.03 0.02 1.88
C TRP A 131 -16.18 -1.12 1.30
N TRP A 132 -15.85 -1.07 0.00
CA TRP A 132 -14.91 -1.99 -0.63
C TRP A 132 -13.53 -1.95 0.03
N ALA A 133 -13.13 -0.82 0.60
CA ALA A 133 -11.85 -0.60 1.23
C ALA A 133 -11.77 -1.14 2.67
N VAL A 134 -12.91 -1.49 3.28
CA VAL A 134 -12.99 -2.06 4.64
C VAL A 134 -12.92 -3.59 4.58
N LEU A 135 -11.78 -4.14 4.99
CA LEU A 135 -11.46 -5.56 4.97
C LEU A 135 -11.62 -6.17 6.37
N ASP A 136 -12.89 -6.41 6.75
CA ASP A 136 -13.30 -7.00 8.03
C ASP A 136 -14.08 -8.31 7.81
N ASN A 137 -13.34 -9.41 7.70
CA ASN A 137 -13.87 -10.77 7.59
C ASN A 137 -12.81 -11.77 8.08
N ALA A 138 -13.11 -12.45 9.19
CA ALA A 138 -12.19 -13.39 9.84
C ALA A 138 -11.75 -14.56 8.96
N ASP A 139 -12.62 -15.02 8.06
CA ASP A 139 -12.35 -16.18 7.18
C ASP A 139 -11.31 -15.83 6.11
N HIS A 140 -11.14 -14.54 5.80
CA HIS A 140 -10.24 -14.05 4.77
C HIS A 140 -9.02 -13.29 5.31
N PHE A 141 -9.18 -12.56 6.41
CA PHE A 141 -8.22 -11.53 6.83
C PHE A 141 -7.64 -11.76 8.23
N ASN A 142 -7.95 -12.86 8.91
CA ASN A 142 -7.34 -13.18 10.20
C ASN A 142 -5.87 -13.62 10.05
N PHE A 143 -5.00 -12.64 9.82
CA PHE A 143 -3.57 -12.83 9.57
C PHE A 143 -2.72 -12.68 10.84
N GLY A 144 -3.30 -12.22 11.94
CA GLY A 144 -2.56 -11.87 13.14
C GLY A 144 -1.55 -10.75 12.86
N SER A 145 -0.29 -10.98 13.21
CA SER A 145 0.80 -10.02 12.98
C SER A 145 1.30 -10.00 11.54
N ASP A 146 1.03 -11.04 10.74
CA ASP A 146 1.54 -11.17 9.37
C ASP A 146 0.59 -10.55 8.35
N TRP A 147 0.35 -9.25 8.49
CA TRP A 147 -0.56 -8.48 7.63
C TRP A 147 -0.19 -8.57 6.15
N ARG A 148 1.07 -8.84 5.80
CA ARG A 148 1.56 -8.97 4.42
C ARG A 148 0.90 -10.11 3.64
N ARG A 149 0.27 -11.07 4.34
CA ARG A 149 -0.56 -12.11 3.71
C ARG A 149 -1.70 -11.53 2.89
N ILE A 150 -2.11 -10.29 3.14
CA ILE A 150 -3.10 -9.60 2.31
C ILE A 150 -2.69 -9.59 0.84
N TYR A 151 -1.41 -9.47 0.51
CA TYR A 151 -0.96 -9.42 -0.88
C TYR A 151 -1.13 -10.74 -1.64
N GLY A 152 -1.25 -11.86 -0.93
CA GLY A 152 -1.60 -13.15 -1.54
C GLY A 152 -3.08 -13.27 -1.89
N VAL A 153 -3.93 -12.41 -1.32
CA VAL A 153 -5.39 -12.42 -1.49
C VAL A 153 -5.86 -11.24 -2.32
N LEU A 154 -5.29 -10.06 -2.09
CA LEU A 154 -5.55 -8.76 -2.69
C LEU A 154 -4.22 -8.02 -2.97
N PRO A 155 -3.38 -8.46 -3.93
CA PRO A 155 -2.19 -7.73 -4.39
C PRO A 155 -2.48 -6.29 -4.82
N GLU A 156 -3.74 -5.96 -5.14
CA GLU A 156 -4.23 -4.63 -5.47
C GLU A 156 -3.98 -3.60 -4.36
N VAL A 157 -3.87 -4.05 -3.10
CA VAL A 157 -3.49 -3.22 -1.95
C VAL A 157 -2.07 -2.63 -2.10
N ALA A 158 -1.19 -3.24 -2.91
CA ALA A 158 0.14 -2.70 -3.20
C ALA A 158 0.09 -1.49 -4.15
N GLY A 159 -1.08 -1.20 -4.74
CA GLY A 159 -1.28 -0.09 -5.66
C GLY A 159 -0.74 -0.31 -7.08
N PRO A 160 -0.74 0.77 -7.89
CA PRO A 160 -1.13 2.12 -7.48
C PRO A 160 -2.66 2.29 -7.39
N LEU A 161 -3.09 2.96 -6.32
CA LEU A 161 -4.50 3.36 -6.13
C LEU A 161 -4.90 4.52 -7.08
N SER A 162 -3.92 5.35 -7.49
CA SER A 162 -4.00 6.28 -8.63
C SER A 162 -2.86 5.97 -9.59
N PRO A 163 -3.08 5.26 -10.70
CA PRO A 163 -2.03 4.98 -11.65
C PRO A 163 -1.61 6.27 -12.37
N GLU A 164 -0.36 6.68 -12.17
CA GLU A 164 0.32 7.54 -13.15
C GLU A 164 0.66 6.68 -14.36
N THR A 165 0.49 7.22 -15.55
CA THR A 165 0.70 6.48 -16.79
C THR A 165 1.87 7.06 -17.57
N GLU A 166 2.81 6.20 -17.96
CA GLU A 166 3.98 6.52 -18.79
C GLU A 166 3.97 5.60 -20.01
N ASP A 167 3.74 6.15 -21.21
CA ASP A 167 3.82 5.41 -22.48
C ASP A 167 3.09 4.05 -22.49
N LYS A 168 1.86 4.01 -21.92
CA LYS A 168 1.00 2.81 -21.74
C LYS A 168 1.40 1.85 -20.62
N TRP A 169 2.25 2.29 -19.71
CA TRP A 169 2.65 1.51 -18.54
C TRP A 169 2.35 2.28 -17.27
N ILE A 170 2.13 1.52 -16.21
CA ILE A 170 1.91 2.04 -14.88
C ILE A 170 3.13 1.63 -14.05
N PRO A 171 4.01 2.59 -13.69
CA PRO A 171 5.24 2.28 -12.99
C PRO A 171 4.98 2.11 -11.48
N ARG A 172 5.57 1.06 -10.89
CA ARG A 172 5.50 0.84 -9.43
C ARG A 172 6.39 1.82 -8.67
N PHE A 173 7.50 2.26 -9.25
CA PHE A 173 8.40 3.24 -8.66
C PHE A 173 8.49 4.47 -9.56
N ARG A 174 9.15 5.53 -9.09
CA ARG A 174 9.43 6.72 -9.91
C ARG A 174 10.87 6.67 -10.36
N ASP A 175 11.12 7.13 -11.58
CA ASP A 175 12.48 7.25 -12.09
C ASP A 175 13.35 8.11 -11.16
N PRO A 176 14.63 7.75 -10.96
CA PRO A 176 15.54 8.48 -10.09
C PRO A 176 15.64 9.98 -10.40
N GLU A 177 15.54 10.36 -11.68
CA GLU A 177 15.59 11.75 -12.16
C GLU A 177 14.41 12.58 -11.65
N TYR A 178 13.25 11.96 -11.36
CA TYR A 178 12.09 12.64 -10.80
C TYR A 178 12.41 13.29 -9.45
N PHE A 179 13.36 12.71 -8.71
CA PHE A 179 13.74 13.18 -7.37
C PHE A 179 14.79 14.29 -7.39
N ASP A 180 15.42 14.62 -8.52
CA ASP A 180 16.61 15.50 -8.52
C ASP A 180 16.33 16.90 -7.98
N SER A 181 15.21 17.52 -8.40
CA SER A 181 14.80 18.82 -7.89
C SER A 181 14.49 18.78 -6.38
N ILE A 182 13.80 17.74 -5.92
CA ILE A 182 13.41 17.59 -4.52
C ILE A 182 14.63 17.27 -3.64
N ARG A 183 15.58 16.47 -4.14
CA ARG A 183 16.86 16.21 -3.46
C ARG A 183 17.66 17.50 -3.31
N HIS A 184 17.68 18.36 -4.33
CA HIS A 184 18.35 19.65 -4.24
C HIS A 184 17.74 20.54 -3.16
N ASP A 185 16.41 20.68 -3.14
CA ASP A 185 15.69 21.43 -2.10
C ASP A 185 15.97 20.86 -0.70
N PHE A 186 15.93 19.53 -0.58
CA PHE A 186 16.21 18.80 0.66
C PHE A 186 17.63 19.05 1.18
N LYS A 187 18.65 18.99 0.32
CA LYS A 187 20.05 19.28 0.70
C LYS A 187 20.25 20.72 1.12
N THR A 188 19.55 21.66 0.48
CA THR A 188 19.54 23.08 0.91
C THR A 188 18.99 23.22 2.32
N GLN A 189 17.83 22.61 2.61
CA GLN A 189 17.24 22.60 3.95
C GLN A 189 18.15 21.94 4.99
N LEU A 190 18.86 20.87 4.60
CA LEU A 190 19.80 20.18 5.46
C LEU A 190 20.98 21.08 5.87
N ALA A 191 21.55 21.81 4.90
CA ALA A 191 22.61 22.77 5.16
C ALA A 191 22.14 23.90 6.11
N GLU A 192 20.95 24.45 5.87
CA GLU A 192 20.35 25.47 6.75
C GLU A 192 20.12 24.97 8.17
N ALA A 193 19.59 23.75 8.34
CA ALA A 193 19.34 23.15 9.65
C ALA A 193 20.66 22.94 10.42
N LYS A 194 21.69 22.48 9.72
CA LYS A 194 23.04 22.27 10.24
C LYS A 194 23.70 23.57 10.71
N GLU A 195 23.53 24.67 9.95
CA GLU A 195 24.03 26.00 10.34
C GLU A 195 23.26 26.60 11.51
N ARG A 196 21.93 26.42 11.52
CA ARG A 196 21.05 27.00 12.55
C ARG A 196 21.27 26.37 13.92
N ASN A 197 21.35 25.03 13.98
CA ASN A 197 21.47 24.29 15.23
C ASN A 197 22.61 23.23 15.20
N PRO A 198 23.89 23.66 15.23
CA PRO A 198 25.04 22.75 15.15
C PRO A 198 25.11 21.67 16.23
N LYS A 199 24.61 21.97 17.43
CA LYS A 199 24.61 21.03 18.55
C LYS A 199 23.60 19.90 18.34
N GLU A 200 22.36 20.25 17.95
CA GLU A 200 21.31 19.27 17.66
C GLU A 200 21.70 18.36 16.51
N TRP A 201 22.38 18.91 15.49
CA TRP A 201 22.97 18.12 14.40
C TRP A 201 23.88 17.01 14.92
N ARG A 202 24.83 17.34 15.80
CA ARG A 202 25.79 16.35 16.33
C ARG A 202 25.13 15.28 17.20
N GLU A 203 24.06 15.63 17.89
CA GLU A 203 23.36 14.73 18.83
C GLU A 203 22.29 13.86 18.13
N GLY A 204 21.68 14.35 17.05
CA GLY A 204 20.49 13.75 16.44
C GLY A 204 20.42 13.84 14.91
N ARG A 205 21.58 13.85 14.23
CA ARG A 205 21.70 14.01 12.76
C ARG A 205 20.65 13.23 11.96
N ASP A 206 20.58 11.92 12.18
CA ASP A 206 19.76 11.04 11.35
C ASP A 206 18.26 11.34 11.53
N ALA A 207 17.83 11.69 12.75
CA ALA A 207 16.45 12.11 13.00
C ALA A 207 16.10 13.44 12.31
N ILE A 208 17.05 14.38 12.25
CA ILE A 208 16.89 15.65 11.52
C ILE A 208 16.78 15.38 10.02
N ILE A 209 17.68 14.56 9.45
CA ILE A 209 17.64 14.14 8.05
C ILE A 209 16.28 13.51 7.72
N GLU A 210 15.84 12.54 8.51
CA GLU A 210 14.60 11.80 8.31
C GLU A 210 13.34 12.67 8.46
N SER A 211 13.40 13.71 9.32
CA SER A 211 12.34 14.71 9.48
C SER A 211 12.27 15.68 8.30
N LEU A 212 13.41 16.10 7.73
CA LEU A 212 13.45 16.99 6.57
C LEU A 212 13.12 16.25 5.26
N ALA A 213 13.33 14.93 5.22
CA ALA A 213 13.07 14.10 4.04
C ALA A 213 11.59 13.78 3.78
N MET A 214 10.64 14.39 4.50
CA MET A 214 9.19 14.11 4.38
C MET A 214 8.66 14.19 2.95
N ARG A 215 9.09 15.19 2.17
CA ARG A 215 8.67 15.33 0.76
C ARG A 215 9.21 14.20 -0.12
N LEU A 216 10.46 13.76 0.10
CA LEU A 216 11.03 12.61 -0.60
C LEU A 216 10.24 11.35 -0.27
N HIS A 217 9.94 11.11 1.02
CA HIS A 217 9.12 9.97 1.47
C HIS A 217 7.73 9.96 0.84
N LYS A 218 7.03 11.10 0.81
CA LYS A 218 5.70 11.21 0.21
C LYS A 218 5.73 10.81 -1.27
N ILE A 219 6.71 11.31 -2.00
CA ILE A 219 6.82 11.05 -3.45
C ILE A 219 7.21 9.60 -3.75
N SER A 220 7.98 8.96 -2.86
CA SER A 220 8.26 7.51 -2.92
C SER A 220 7.06 6.64 -2.52
N THR A 221 6.10 7.19 -1.78
CA THR A 221 4.91 6.44 -1.33
C THR A 221 3.90 6.31 -2.47
N ARG A 222 3.44 5.08 -2.74
CA ARG A 222 2.43 4.77 -3.76
C ARG A 222 1.05 4.49 -3.18
N THR A 223 0.99 4.04 -1.94
CA THR A 223 -0.26 3.67 -1.28
C THR A 223 -0.11 3.78 0.23
N TYR A 224 -1.23 3.72 0.94
CA TYR A 224 -1.27 3.68 2.38
C TYR A 224 -2.30 2.65 2.86
N LEU A 225 -1.97 1.99 3.96
CA LEU A 225 -2.74 0.89 4.53
C LEU A 225 -2.94 1.15 6.02
N ILE A 226 -4.18 1.02 6.48
CA ILE A 226 -4.56 1.18 7.88
C ILE A 226 -4.84 -0.20 8.44
N LEU A 227 -4.25 -0.54 9.58
CA LEU A 227 -4.42 -1.84 10.23
C LEU A 227 -5.17 -1.72 11.56
N ALA A 228 -6.25 -2.48 11.66
CA ALA A 228 -6.88 -2.87 12.91
C ALA A 228 -6.27 -4.21 13.37
N ASP A 229 -5.07 -4.13 13.93
CA ASP A 229 -4.34 -5.26 14.51
C ASP A 229 -4.67 -5.44 16.00
N GLN A 230 -4.05 -6.43 16.65
CA GLN A 230 -4.31 -6.72 18.05
C GLN A 230 -4.07 -5.51 18.98
N GLU A 231 -3.00 -4.76 18.72
CA GLU A 231 -2.64 -3.59 19.52
C GLU A 231 -3.63 -2.46 19.31
N ALA A 232 -4.15 -2.27 18.08
CA ALA A 232 -5.19 -1.27 17.81
C ALA A 232 -6.44 -1.49 18.67
N PHE A 233 -6.86 -2.74 18.89
CA PHE A 233 -7.98 -3.03 19.79
C PHE A 233 -7.63 -2.86 21.28
N GLN A 234 -6.35 -2.92 21.66
CA GLN A 234 -5.91 -2.72 23.05
C GLN A 234 -5.75 -1.24 23.40
N SER A 235 -5.28 -0.43 22.46
CA SER A 235 -4.96 0.99 22.67
C SER A 235 -6.02 1.94 22.11
N GLY A 236 -6.86 1.48 21.20
CA GLY A 236 -7.72 2.34 20.38
C GLY A 236 -7.01 2.97 19.18
N SER A 237 -5.72 2.71 18.99
CA SER A 237 -4.87 3.34 17.95
C SER A 237 -4.63 2.42 16.75
N LEU A 238 -5.30 2.72 15.64
CA LEU A 238 -5.04 2.08 14.34
C LEU A 238 -3.59 2.30 13.90
N ARG A 239 -2.98 1.30 13.26
CA ARG A 239 -1.64 1.45 12.66
C ARG A 239 -1.77 1.99 11.26
N LEU A 240 -0.99 3.01 10.92
CA LEU A 240 -0.88 3.57 9.59
C LEU A 240 0.44 3.15 8.96
N LEU A 241 0.38 2.64 7.73
CA LEU A 241 1.53 2.28 6.91
C LEU A 241 1.50 3.09 5.62
N TYR A 242 2.57 3.83 5.35
CA TYR A 242 2.85 4.41 4.04
C TYR A 242 3.82 3.51 3.29
N LEU A 243 3.42 3.05 2.10
CA LEU A 243 4.09 1.99 1.36
C LEU A 243 4.54 2.46 -0.03
N ASP A 244 5.73 2.04 -0.44
CA ASP A 244 6.19 2.20 -1.82
C ASP A 244 5.51 1.17 -2.76
N GLY A 245 5.78 1.26 -4.07
CA GLY A 245 5.19 0.32 -5.04
C GLY A 245 5.68 -1.12 -4.89
N PHE A 246 6.74 -1.37 -4.12
CA PHE A 246 7.27 -2.70 -3.82
C PHE A 246 6.93 -3.16 -2.40
N ARG A 247 5.93 -2.52 -1.78
CA ARG A 247 5.37 -2.89 -0.45
C ARG A 247 6.37 -2.72 0.69
N ASN A 248 7.44 -1.96 0.49
CA ASN A 248 8.32 -1.55 1.56
C ASN A 248 7.65 -0.43 2.36
N VAL A 249 7.85 -0.45 3.67
CA VAL A 249 7.36 0.61 4.56
C VAL A 249 8.26 1.83 4.39
N VAL A 250 7.70 2.91 3.86
CA VAL A 250 8.36 4.22 3.78
C VAL A 250 8.29 4.89 5.14
N ARG A 251 7.08 4.97 5.70
CA ARG A 251 6.83 5.46 7.06
C ARG A 251 5.70 4.68 7.70
N GLU A 252 5.69 4.63 9.02
CA GLU A 252 4.61 4.02 9.79
C GLU A 252 4.37 4.73 11.11
N GLY A 253 3.16 4.60 11.66
CA GLY A 253 2.82 5.17 12.95
C GLY A 253 1.55 4.57 13.51
N ARG A 254 1.17 5.02 14.70
CA ARG A 254 -0.12 4.75 15.33
C ARG A 254 -0.90 6.05 15.32
N LEU A 255 -2.17 5.98 14.91
CA LEU A 255 -3.07 7.13 14.98
C LEU A 255 -3.34 7.44 16.44
N ASP A 256 -3.17 8.70 16.82
CA ASP A 256 -3.57 9.19 18.13
C ASP A 256 -5.09 9.35 18.14
N PRO A 257 -5.87 8.58 18.93
CA PRO A 257 -7.32 8.63 18.89
C PRO A 257 -7.91 9.96 19.40
N GLU A 258 -7.11 10.81 20.06
CA GLU A 258 -7.51 12.15 20.52
C GLU A 258 -7.25 13.24 19.49
N ILE A 259 -6.32 13.02 18.55
CA ILE A 259 -5.82 14.04 17.62
C ILE A 259 -6.09 13.66 16.16
N ASP A 260 -5.83 12.40 15.81
CA ASP A 260 -5.88 11.87 14.46
C ASP A 260 -7.24 11.18 14.22
N ASP A 261 -7.86 11.50 13.09
CA ASP A 261 -8.98 10.72 12.54
C ASP A 261 -8.68 10.28 11.11
N LEU A 262 -9.46 9.30 10.63
CA LEU A 262 -9.24 8.71 9.31
C LEU A 262 -9.45 9.73 8.18
N PHE A 263 -10.41 10.65 8.35
CA PHE A 263 -10.63 11.74 7.41
C PHE A 263 -9.41 12.66 7.30
N GLY A 264 -8.80 13.04 8.42
CA GLY A 264 -7.60 13.87 8.47
C GLY A 264 -6.39 13.19 7.85
N VAL A 265 -6.23 11.87 8.06
CA VAL A 265 -5.20 11.07 7.37
C VAL A 265 -5.42 11.10 5.85
N THR A 266 -6.66 10.89 5.39
CA THR A 266 -7.02 10.95 3.98
C THR A 266 -6.83 12.36 3.40
N SER A 267 -7.25 13.41 4.11
CA SER A 267 -7.06 14.81 3.69
C SER A 267 -5.58 15.12 3.51
N LYS A 268 -4.74 14.77 4.48
CA LYS A 268 -3.28 14.95 4.36
C LYS A 268 -2.72 14.19 3.16
N TRP A 269 -3.15 12.95 2.96
CA TRP A 269 -2.73 12.16 1.81
C TRP A 269 -3.06 12.86 0.47
N MET A 270 -4.26 13.41 0.35
CA MET A 270 -4.75 14.16 -0.82
C MET A 270 -4.03 15.49 -1.02
N ASP A 271 -3.71 16.19 0.07
CA ASP A 271 -2.94 17.44 0.08
C ASP A 271 -1.44 17.24 -0.15
N SER A 272 -1.04 16.02 -0.55
CA SER A 272 0.36 15.64 -0.77
C SER A 272 1.24 15.74 0.47
N GLU A 273 0.67 15.47 1.65
CA GLU A 273 1.33 15.40 2.94
C GLU A 273 1.35 13.97 3.50
N LEU A 274 2.21 13.75 4.50
CA LEU A 274 2.21 12.55 5.34
C LEU A 274 1.97 12.98 6.79
N LEU A 275 1.44 12.06 7.59
CA LEU A 275 1.24 12.32 9.02
C LEU A 275 2.58 12.47 9.75
N GLU A 276 2.74 13.56 10.51
CA GLU A 276 4.02 13.98 11.09
C GLU A 276 4.54 13.05 12.20
N ASN A 277 3.64 12.47 13.00
CA ASN A 277 3.95 11.57 14.11
C ASN A 277 4.35 10.14 13.67
N THR A 278 4.59 9.92 12.37
CA THR A 278 5.09 8.65 11.85
C THR A 278 6.61 8.56 11.92
N VAL A 279 7.15 7.35 11.99
CA VAL A 279 8.58 7.04 11.95
C VAL A 279 8.98 6.48 10.58
N VAL A 280 10.24 6.69 10.19
CA VAL A 280 10.78 6.15 8.92
C VAL A 280 10.97 4.63 9.02
N GLY A 281 10.50 3.92 8.01
CA GLY A 281 10.68 2.47 7.91
C GLY A 281 12.15 2.09 7.70
N ASP A 282 12.56 0.93 8.22
CA ASP A 282 13.99 0.56 8.34
C ASP A 282 14.79 0.66 7.04
N LYS A 283 14.19 0.32 5.88
CA LYS A 283 14.87 0.41 4.58
C LYS A 283 15.08 1.85 4.11
N TYR A 284 14.20 2.76 4.52
CA TYR A 284 14.21 4.17 4.13
C TYR A 284 15.00 5.07 5.08
N ARG A 285 15.41 4.58 6.26
CA ARG A 285 16.29 5.32 7.17
C ARG A 285 17.58 5.77 6.48
N VAL A 286 18.27 6.75 7.05
CA VAL A 286 19.55 7.29 6.51
C VAL A 286 20.57 6.19 6.23
N SER A 287 20.66 5.20 7.12
CA SER A 287 21.57 4.06 6.97
C SER A 287 21.01 2.92 6.10
N GLY A 288 19.72 2.96 5.78
CA GLY A 288 18.97 1.96 5.03
C GLY A 288 19.33 1.95 3.54
N GLU A 289 19.08 0.82 2.88
CA GLU A 289 19.39 0.62 1.46
C GLU A 289 18.65 1.63 0.57
N LEU A 290 17.32 1.71 0.71
CA LEU A 290 16.49 2.61 -0.07
C LEU A 290 16.66 4.07 0.35
N GLY A 291 16.92 4.33 1.64
CA GLY A 291 17.22 5.68 2.13
C GLY A 291 18.48 6.27 1.50
N LYS A 292 19.55 5.46 1.38
CA LYS A 292 20.80 5.89 0.71
C LYS A 292 20.57 6.26 -0.75
N GLU A 293 19.81 5.45 -1.47
CA GLU A 293 19.46 5.69 -2.87
C GLU A 293 18.55 6.91 -3.03
N LEU A 294 17.58 7.08 -2.12
CA LEU A 294 16.63 8.19 -2.15
C LEU A 294 17.31 9.52 -1.84
N TYR A 295 18.12 9.58 -0.79
CA TYR A 295 18.69 10.84 -0.30
C TYR A 295 19.96 11.26 -1.04
N GLN A 296 20.76 10.28 -1.52
CA GLN A 296 22.05 10.51 -2.19
C GLN A 296 22.96 11.48 -1.44
N LEU A 297 23.03 11.35 -0.11
CA LEU A 297 23.86 12.19 0.74
C LEU A 297 25.33 11.86 0.53
N THR A 298 26.13 12.90 0.40
CA THR A 298 27.60 12.83 0.32
C THR A 298 28.22 12.92 1.71
N GLU A 299 29.51 12.62 1.83
CA GLU A 299 30.26 12.82 3.07
C GLU A 299 30.22 14.29 3.55
N GLU A 300 30.15 15.25 2.63
CA GLU A 300 30.04 16.68 2.97
C GLU A 300 28.69 17.02 3.60
N ASP A 301 27.61 16.45 3.04
CA ASP A 301 26.26 16.59 3.57
C ASP A 301 26.19 16.06 5.02
N LEU A 302 26.90 14.96 5.31
CA LEU A 302 26.89 14.27 6.61
C LEU A 302 27.91 14.80 7.63
N ALA A 303 28.89 15.59 7.20
CA ALA A 303 29.97 16.09 8.06
C ALA A 303 29.43 16.97 9.19
N ASP A 304 30.21 17.15 10.26
CA ASP A 304 29.86 18.10 11.31
C ASP A 304 30.01 19.56 10.82
N PRO A 305 29.18 20.49 11.30
CA PRO A 305 29.39 21.92 11.09
C PRO A 305 30.74 22.32 11.72
N LYS A 306 31.51 23.12 10.97
CA LYS A 306 32.82 23.64 11.38
C LYS A 306 32.70 24.61 12.54
#